data_AF-A0A369QH97-F1
#
_entry.id   AF-A0A369QH97-F1
#
_cell.length_a   1.000
_cell.length_b   1.000
_cell.length_c   1.000
_cell.angle_alpha   90.00
_cell.angle_beta   90.00
_cell.angle_gamma   90.00
#
_symmetry.space_group_name_H-M   'P 1'
#
loop_
_entity.id
_entity.type
_entity.pdbx_description
1 polymer ?
#
loop_
_entity_poly.entity_id
_entity_poly.type
_entity_poly.pdbx_seq_one_letter_code
_entity_poly.pdbx_strand_id
1 'polypeptide(L)'
;MNKDFDRTQLLKTALNHSSITIDELANRLGLTPILLYHNLESEEEGDQTVKAVATGLGIPTSYFEGKYYYNERGQLVPSAPK
;
A
#
# COMPACT_ATOMS: atom_id res chain seq x y z
N MET A 1 -12.61 10.15 -15.60
CA MET A 1 -11.75 10.44 -14.43
C MET A 1 -11.26 9.08 -13.91
N ASN A 2 -10.17 8.56 -14.49
CA ASN A 2 -9.56 7.34 -13.97
C ASN A 2 -9.04 7.68 -12.59
N LYS A 3 -9.71 7.20 -11.54
CA LYS A 3 -9.16 7.19 -10.19
C LYS A 3 -8.26 5.97 -10.11
N ASP A 4 -7.19 5.97 -10.89
CA ASP A 4 -6.05 5.11 -10.61
C ASP A 4 -5.53 5.63 -9.27
N PHE A 5 -5.87 4.93 -8.19
CA PHE A 5 -5.39 5.31 -6.88
C PHE A 5 -3.88 5.15 -6.90
N ASP A 6 -3.18 6.27 -6.88
CA ASP A 6 -1.72 6.34 -6.77
C ASP A 6 -1.28 5.41 -5.63
N ARG A 7 -0.60 4.32 -6.00
CA ARG A 7 -0.26 3.23 -5.06
C ARG A 7 0.71 3.76 -4.00
N THR A 8 1.55 4.72 -4.36
CA THR A 8 2.43 5.45 -3.44
C THR A 8 1.65 6.25 -2.40
N GLN A 9 0.56 6.92 -2.78
CA GLN A 9 -0.30 7.62 -1.81
C GLN A 9 -1.02 6.64 -0.87
N LEU A 10 -1.48 5.52 -1.40
CA LEU A 10 -2.09 4.45 -0.60
C LEU A 10 -1.08 3.87 0.39
N LEU A 11 0.15 3.60 -0.04
CA LEU A 11 1.21 3.13 0.85
C LEU A 11 1.50 4.15 1.97
N LYS A 12 1.66 5.43 1.64
CA LYS A 12 1.86 6.49 2.65
C LYS A 12 0.73 6.53 3.67
N THR A 13 -0.52 6.42 3.19
CA THR A 13 -1.69 6.37 4.06
C THR A 13 -1.64 5.16 4.97
N ALA A 14 -1.36 3.96 4.43
CA ALA A 14 -1.25 2.75 5.23
C ALA A 14 -0.13 2.82 6.27
N LEU A 15 1.01 3.43 5.95
CA LEU A 15 2.11 3.65 6.89
C LEU A 15 1.73 4.59 8.03
N ASN A 16 0.95 5.65 7.77
CA ASN A 16 0.45 6.55 8.83
C ASN A 16 -0.46 5.84 9.84
N HIS A 17 -1.07 4.72 9.44
CA HIS A 17 -1.89 3.86 10.30
C HIS A 17 -1.17 2.60 10.77
N SER A 18 0.12 2.46 10.46
CA SER A 18 0.95 1.33 10.87
C SER A 18 1.87 1.70 12.02
N SER A 19 2.42 0.68 12.67
CA SER A 19 3.47 0.84 13.69
C SER A 19 4.88 0.83 13.10
N ILE A 20 5.02 0.52 11.80
CA ILE A 20 6.31 0.45 11.12
C ILE A 20 6.51 1.64 10.17
N THR A 21 7.77 2.02 10.02
CA THR A 21 8.22 3.05 9.09
C THR A 21 8.40 2.50 7.67
N ILE A 22 8.55 3.40 6.69
CA ILE A 22 8.90 3.00 5.32
C ILE A 22 10.27 2.29 5.26
N ASP A 23 11.25 2.73 6.07
CA ASP A 23 12.59 2.15 6.09
C ASP A 23 12.56 0.71 6.61
N GLU A 24 11.79 0.46 7.67
CA GLU A 24 11.60 -0.89 8.21
C GLU A 24 10.88 -1.80 7.23
N LEU A 25 9.84 -1.30 6.56
CA LEU A 25 9.12 -2.06 5.53
C LEU A 25 10.05 -2.39 4.35
N ALA A 26 10.78 -1.41 3.83
CA ALA A 26 11.71 -1.62 2.71
C ALA A 26 12.81 -2.62 3.08
N ASN A 27 13.39 -2.50 4.28
CA ASN A 27 14.40 -3.43 4.78
C ASN A 27 13.87 -4.87 4.89
N ARG A 28 12.64 -5.07 5.39
CA ARG A 28 11.99 -6.40 5.43
C ARG A 28 11.83 -7.01 4.04
N LEU A 29 11.62 -6.18 3.03
CA LEU A 29 11.47 -6.60 1.64
C LEU A 29 12.81 -6.70 0.89
N GLY A 30 13.94 -6.41 1.54
CA GLY A 30 15.26 -6.40 0.91
C GLY A 30 15.43 -5.27 -0.12
N LEU A 31 14.69 -4.16 0.05
CA LEU A 31 14.68 -3.02 -0.86
C LEU A 31 15.14 -1.74 -0.14
N THR A 32 15.49 -0.73 -0.93
CA THR A 32 15.54 0.66 -0.44
C THR A 32 14.14 1.29 -0.55
N PRO A 33 13.82 2.32 0.25
CA PRO A 33 12.54 3.03 0.12
C PRO A 33 12.26 3.53 -1.30
N ILE A 34 13.29 4.05 -1.98
CA ILE A 34 13.20 4.55 -3.36
C ILE A 34 12.83 3.42 -4.33
N LEU A 35 13.52 2.27 -4.23
CA LEU A 35 13.20 1.11 -5.07
C LEU A 35 11.80 0.55 -4.76
N LEU A 36 11.38 0.58 -3.50
CA LEU A 36 10.03 0.15 -3.14
C LEU A 36 8.97 1.02 -3.82
N TYR A 37 9.09 2.35 -3.76
CA TYR A 37 8.18 3.25 -4.48
C TYR A 37 8.25 3.06 -5.99
N HIS A 38 9.46 2.93 -6.56
CA HIS A 38 9.64 2.69 -7.98
C HIS A 38 8.95 1.41 -8.46
N ASN A 39 9.18 0.31 -7.75
CA ASN A 39 8.60 -0.98 -8.10
C ASN A 39 7.08 -0.99 -7.92
N LEU A 40 6.55 -0.26 -6.94
CA LEU A 40 5.11 -0.20 -6.67
C LEU A 40 4.31 0.39 -7.86
N GLU A 41 4.88 1.38 -8.53
CA GLU A 41 4.32 2.02 -9.72
C GLU A 41 4.72 1.32 -11.04
N SER A 42 5.58 0.30 -10.99
CA SER A 42 6.02 -0.44 -12.18
C SER A 42 4.89 -1.31 -12.74
N GLU A 43 4.77 -1.38 -14.07
CA GLU A 43 3.85 -2.31 -14.73
C GLU A 43 4.30 -3.77 -14.59
N GLU A 44 5.61 -4.01 -14.57
CA GLU A 44 6.18 -5.36 -14.50
C GLU A 44 6.20 -5.89 -13.05
N GLU A 45 6.63 -5.05 -12.11
CA GLU A 45 6.89 -5.45 -10.71
C GLU A 45 5.79 -5.00 -9.74
N GLY A 46 4.87 -4.14 -10.17
CA GLY A 46 3.92 -3.46 -9.30
C GLY A 46 2.98 -4.41 -8.55
N ASP A 47 2.44 -5.41 -9.22
CA ASP A 47 1.50 -6.35 -8.60
C ASP A 47 2.18 -7.25 -7.56
N GLN A 48 3.42 -7.67 -7.83
CA GLN A 48 4.23 -8.42 -6.86
C GLN A 48 4.61 -7.53 -5.67
N THR A 49 4.99 -6.28 -5.95
CA THR A 49 5.33 -5.30 -4.92
C THR A 49 4.13 -4.98 -4.03
N VAL A 50 2.94 -4.79 -4.61
CA VAL A 50 1.67 -4.61 -3.87
C VAL A 50 1.41 -5.79 -2.94
N LYS A 51 1.57 -7.04 -3.41
CA LYS A 51 1.39 -8.24 -2.57
C LYS A 51 2.38 -8.27 -1.40
N ALA A 52 3.65 -7.98 -1.66
CA ALA A 52 4.69 -7.97 -0.65
C ALA A 52 4.46 -6.87 0.40
N VAL A 53 4.13 -5.65 -0.05
CA VAL A 53 3.81 -4.51 0.81
C VAL A 53 2.58 -4.76 1.66
N ALA A 54 1.48 -5.25 1.05
CA ALA A 54 0.26 -5.57 1.77
C ALA A 54 0.49 -6.62 2.87
N THR A 55 1.27 -7.66 2.55
CA THR A 55 1.68 -8.68 3.52
C THR A 55 2.53 -8.08 4.64
N GLY A 56 3.52 -7.24 4.32
CA GLY A 56 4.40 -6.60 5.29
C GLY A 56 3.69 -5.64 6.24
N LEU A 57 2.58 -5.03 5.79
CA LEU A 57 1.72 -4.15 6.58
C LEU A 57 0.56 -4.89 7.28
N GLY A 58 0.34 -6.18 6.97
CA GLY A 58 -0.78 -6.94 7.52
C GLY A 58 -2.16 -6.46 7.02
N ILE A 59 -2.23 -5.93 5.80
CA ILE A 59 -3.47 -5.43 5.18
C ILE A 59 -3.82 -6.23 3.93
N PRO A 60 -5.10 -6.31 3.53
CA PRO A 60 -5.50 -6.97 2.30
C PRO A 60 -5.00 -6.20 1.06
N THR A 61 -4.52 -6.93 0.04
CA THR A 61 -4.07 -6.36 -1.24
C THR A 61 -5.14 -5.53 -1.94
N SER A 62 -6.41 -5.90 -1.75
CA SER A 62 -7.58 -5.18 -2.27
C SER A 62 -7.72 -3.75 -1.75
N TYR A 63 -6.97 -3.36 -0.71
CA TYR A 63 -6.79 -1.96 -0.34
C TYR A 63 -6.19 -1.15 -1.49
N PHE A 64 -5.16 -1.68 -2.16
CA PHE A 64 -4.52 -1.04 -3.30
C PHE A 64 -5.39 -1.04 -4.58
N GLU A 65 -6.47 -1.84 -4.59
CA GLU A 65 -7.49 -1.86 -5.63
C GLU A 65 -8.65 -0.88 -5.33
N GLY A 66 -8.58 -0.12 -4.22
CA GLY A 66 -9.61 0.83 -3.79
C GLY A 66 -10.86 0.19 -3.16
N LYS A 67 -10.82 -1.11 -2.85
CA LYS A 67 -11.94 -1.82 -2.18
C LYS A 67 -11.99 -1.60 -0.67
N TYR A 68 -10.94 -1.01 -0.08
CA TYR A 68 -10.87 -0.67 1.34
C TYR A 68 -10.33 0.75 1.52
N TYR A 69 -10.60 1.35 2.67
CA TYR A 69 -10.01 2.62 3.10
C TYR A 69 -9.90 2.68 4.63
N TYR A 70 -9.04 3.57 5.15
CA TYR A 70 -8.97 3.85 6.58
C TYR A 70 -10.05 4.87 6.95
N ASN A 71 -10.92 4.54 7.90
CA ASN A 71 -11.93 5.47 8.42
C ASN A 71 -11.31 6.47 9.42
N GLU A 72 -12.13 7.40 9.95
CA GLU A 72 -11.69 8.42 10.93
C GLU A 72 -11.10 7.83 12.22
N ARG A 73 -11.39 6.56 12.52
CA ARG A 73 -10.85 5.82 13.67
C ARG A 73 -9.56 5.07 13.35
N GLY A 74 -9.03 5.24 12.13
CA GLY A 74 -7.86 4.53 11.64
C GLY A 74 -8.09 3.04 11.40
N GLN A 75 -9.35 2.61 11.27
CA GLN A 75 -9.69 1.22 11.00
C GLN A 75 -9.85 1.02 9.50
N LEU A 76 -9.29 -0.07 8.99
CA LEU A 76 -9.47 -0.47 7.61
C LEU A 76 -10.88 -1.05 7.42
N VAL A 77 -11.69 -0.42 6.58
CA VAL A 77 -13.09 -0.82 6.31
C VAL A 77 -13.33 -0.93 4.79
N PRO A 78 -14.30 -1.74 4.35
CA PRO A 78 -14.64 -1.85 2.94
C PRO A 78 -15.17 -0.51 2.37
N SER A 79 -14.72 -0.16 1.18
CA SER A 79 -15.33 0.91 0.38
C SER A 79 -16.77 0.52 0.03
N ALA A 80 -17.73 1.42 0.24
CA ALA A 80 -19.10 1.17 -0.19
C ALA A 80 -19.13 0.83 -1.68
N PRO A 81 -19.99 -0.12 -2.12
CA PRO A 81 -20.15 -0.39 -3.55
C PRO A 81 -20.54 0.92 -4.25
N LYS A 82 -19.81 1.25 -5.31
CA LYS A 82 -20.13 2.37 -6.21
C LYS A 82 -21.34 2.04 -7.05
#